data_AF-J9G9S5-F1
#
_entry.id   AF-J9G9S5-F1
#
_cell.length_a   1.000
_cell.length_b   1.000
_cell.length_c   1.000
_cell.angle_alpha   90.00
_cell.angle_beta   90.00
_cell.angle_gamma   90.00
#
_symmetry.space_group_name_H-M   'P 1'
#
loop_
_entity.id
_entity.type
_entity.pdbx_description
1 polymer ?
#
loop_
_entity_poly.entity_id
_entity_poly.type
_entity_poly.pdbx_seq_one_letter_code
_entity_poly.pdbx_strand_id
1 'polypeptide(L)' 'MNSYLKEIADVCGIKKTLSTHIARHTFACIAIANKVSMESIAKMLGHSDLRTTKIYAKLMDKTVSEEMNVLKRKFSIV' A
#
# COMPACT_ATOMS: atom_id res chain seq x y z
N MET A 1 4.27 -19.85 11.72
CA MET A 1 4.76 -18.73 10.86
C MET A 1 4.54 -17.36 11.49
N ASN A 2 3.32 -16.97 11.88
CA ASN A 2 3.08 -15.67 12.52
C ASN A 2 3.69 -15.52 13.93
N SER A 3 4.13 -16.61 14.58
CA SER A 3 4.81 -16.58 15.88
C SER A 3 6.10 -15.76 15.85
N TYR A 4 6.96 -15.99 14.85
CA TYR A 4 8.20 -15.23 14.67
C TYR A 4 7.94 -13.74 14.40
N LEU A 5 6.84 -13.42 13.72
CA LEU A 5 6.44 -12.02 13.51
C LEU A 5 6.04 -11.31 14.81
N LYS A 6 5.52 -12.04 15.79
CA LYS A 6 5.23 -11.48 17.13
C LYS A 6 6.51 -11.19 17.88
N GLU A 7 7.47 -12.12 17.89
CA GLU A 7 8.78 -11.92 18.51
C GLU A 7 9.50 -10.70 17.91
N ILE A 8 9.49 -10.56 16.57
CA ILE A 8 10.05 -9.38 15.90
C ILE A 8 9.30 -8.11 16.32
N ALA A 9 7.97 -8.16 16.43
CA ALA A 9 7.17 -7.01 16.87
C ALA A 9 7.56 -6.57 18.29
N ASP A 10 7.76 -7.52 19.20
CA ASP A 10 8.13 -7.27 20.59
C ASP A 10 9.53 -6.65 20.68
N VAL A 11 10.52 -7.20 19.94
CA VAL A 11 11.89 -6.67 19.86
C VAL A 11 11.91 -5.25 19.27
N CYS A 12 11.09 -4.98 18.26
CA CYS A 12 11.00 -3.67 17.63
C CYS A 12 10.09 -2.66 18.37
N GLY A 13 9.44 -3.07 19.48
CA GLY A 13 8.49 -2.22 20.21
C GLY A 13 7.20 -1.88 19.44
N ILE A 14 6.84 -2.70 18.45
CA ILE A 14 5.64 -2.52 17.62
C ILE A 14 4.43 -3.07 18.37
N LYS A 15 3.57 -2.18 18.86
CA LYS A 15 2.35 -2.54 19.62
C LYS A 15 1.25 -3.21 18.78
N LYS A 16 1.34 -3.11 17.45
CA LYS A 16 0.35 -3.69 16.54
C LYS A 16 0.72 -5.15 16.26
N THR A 17 -0.25 -6.06 16.36
CA THR A 17 -0.07 -7.47 16.00
C THR A 17 0.42 -7.59 14.55
N LEU A 18 1.63 -8.10 14.34
CA LEU A 18 2.14 -8.40 13.01
C LEU A 18 1.62 -9.76 12.51
N SER A 19 1.23 -9.80 11.24
CA SER A 19 0.81 -11.03 10.57
C SER A 19 1.15 -10.95 9.09
N THR A 20 1.22 -12.10 8.42
CA THR A 20 1.42 -12.17 6.96
C THR A 20 0.33 -11.42 6.18
N HIS A 21 -0.91 -11.39 6.67
CA HIS A 21 -1.99 -10.60 6.08
C HIS A 21 -1.72 -9.10 6.18
N ILE A 22 -1.23 -8.62 7.34
CA ILE A 22 -0.86 -7.20 7.50
C ILE A 22 0.33 -6.85 6.61
N ALA A 23 1.35 -7.71 6.52
CA ALA A 23 2.48 -7.49 5.63
C ALA A 23 2.04 -7.35 4.15
N ARG A 24 1.11 -8.21 3.71
CA ARG A 24 0.50 -8.13 2.36
C ARG A 24 -0.22 -6.80 2.12
N HIS A 25 -1.03 -6.34 3.08
CA HIS A 25 -1.70 -5.05 2.98
C HIS A 25 -0.71 -3.88 2.94
N THR A 26 0.31 -3.92 3.81
CA THR A 26 1.37 -2.91 3.83
C THR A 26 2.12 -2.85 2.51
N PHE A 27 2.48 -3.99 1.92
CA PHE A 27 3.11 -4.06 0.60
C PHE A 27 2.23 -3.41 -0.48
N ALA A 28 0.94 -3.72 -0.53
CA ALA A 28 0.03 -3.14 -1.51
C ALA A 28 -0.08 -1.62 -1.37
N CYS A 29 -0.22 -1.11 -0.13
CA CYS A 29 -0.24 0.34 0.13
C CYS A 29 1.06 1.02 -0.33
N ILE A 30 2.22 0.44 -0.03
CA ILE A 30 3.53 0.98 -0.45
C ILE A 30 3.64 0.98 -1.96
N ALA A 31 3.25 -0.09 -2.64
CA ALA A 31 3.33 -0.18 -4.10
C ALA A 31 2.45 0.87 -4.78
N ILE A 32 1.23 1.11 -4.27
CA ILE A 32 0.33 2.15 -4.76
C ILE A 32 0.92 3.55 -4.54
N ALA A 33 1.45 3.81 -3.35
CA ALA A 33 2.11 5.08 -3.04
C ALA A 33 3.32 5.36 -3.96
N ASN A 34 3.96 4.30 -4.45
CA ASN A 34 5.06 4.37 -5.42
C ASN A 34 4.60 4.22 -6.88
N LYS A 35 3.31 4.46 -7.16
CA LYS A 35 2.73 4.53 -8.52
C LYS A 35 2.81 3.23 -9.32
N VAL A 36 2.94 2.10 -8.65
CA VAL A 36 2.86 0.79 -9.31
C VAL A 36 1.40 0.55 -9.73
N SER A 37 1.18 0.05 -10.94
CA SER A 37 -0.17 -0.18 -11.47
C SER A 37 -0.92 -1.27 -10.69
N MET A 38 -2.25 -1.15 -10.62
CA MET A 38 -3.09 -2.09 -9.87
C MET A 38 -3.03 -3.51 -10.43
N GLU A 39 -2.87 -3.65 -11.74
CA GLU A 39 -2.67 -4.93 -12.43
C GLU A 39 -1.34 -5.58 -12.02
N SER A 40 -0.28 -4.77 -11.94
CA SER A 40 1.04 -5.24 -11.52
C SER A 40 1.01 -5.69 -10.06
N ILE A 41 0.37 -4.92 -9.18
CA ILE A 41 0.19 -5.28 -7.77
C ILE A 41 -0.65 -6.54 -7.63
N ALA A 42 -1.76 -6.66 -8.37
CA ALA A 42 -2.61 -7.85 -8.35
C ALA A 42 -1.80 -9.11 -8.75
N LYS A 43 -0.98 -9.00 -9.80
CA LYS A 43 -0.09 -10.08 -10.25
C LYS A 43 0.96 -10.44 -9.19
N MET A 44 1.62 -9.45 -8.59
CA MET A 44 2.59 -9.65 -7.50
C MET A 44 1.98 -10.31 -6.26
N LEU A 45 0.71 -10.01 -5.98
CA LEU A 45 -0.05 -10.61 -4.88
C LEU A 45 -0.66 -11.97 -5.24
N GLY A 46 -0.57 -12.41 -6.49
CA GLY A 46 -1.17 -13.66 -6.96
C GLY A 46 -2.71 -13.62 -6.97
N HIS A 47 -3.31 -12.43 -7.08
CA HIS A 47 -4.76 -12.29 -7.21
C HIS A 47 -5.17 -12.57 -8.66
N SER A 48 -5.97 -13.62 -8.86
CA SER A 48 -6.57 -13.97 -10.16
C SER A 48 -7.75 -13.08 -10.55
N ASP A 49 -8.35 -12.39 -9.58
CA ASP A 49 -9.42 -11.41 -9.79
C ASP A 49 -9.02 -10.04 -9.21
N LEU A 50 -9.21 -8.98 -10.00
CA LEU A 50 -8.98 -7.60 -9.58
C LEU A 50 -9.96 -7.13 -8.50
N ARG A 51 -11.09 -7.83 -8.26
CA ARG A 51 -12.04 -7.48 -7.20
C ARG A 51 -11.40 -7.40 -5.81
N THR A 52 -10.49 -8.31 -5.48
CA THR A 52 -9.76 -8.29 -4.19
C THR A 52 -8.72 -7.17 -4.14
N THR A 53 -8.22 -6.72 -5.29
CA THR A 53 -7.30 -5.58 -5.40
C THR A 53 -8.05 -4.24 -5.34
N LYS A 54 -9.32 -4.17 -5.76
CA LYS A 54 -10.16 -2.95 -5.68
C LYS A 54 -10.33 -2.40 -4.26
N ILE A 55 -10.11 -3.20 -3.21
CA ILE A 55 -10.10 -2.70 -1.82
C ILE A 55 -9.08 -1.57 -1.61
N TYR A 56 -8.03 -1.52 -2.44
CA TYR A 56 -7.02 -0.47 -2.39
C TYR A 56 -7.33 0.76 -3.25
N ALA A 57 -8.42 0.76 -4.03
CA ALA A 57 -8.78 1.91 -4.87
C ALA A 57 -9.01 3.20 -4.06
N LYS A 58 -9.57 3.10 -2.85
CA LYS A 58 -9.73 4.26 -1.94
C LYS A 58 -8.40 4.92 -1.54
N LEU A 59 -7.31 4.16 -1.50
CA LEU A 59 -5.98 4.73 -1.25
C LEU A 59 -5.49 5.52 -2.47
N MET A 60 -5.85 5.10 -3.69
CA MET A 60 -5.50 5.82 -4.91
C MET A 60 -6.20 7.20 -4.97
N ASP A 61 -7.46 7.32 -4.55
CA ASP A 61 -8.18 8.60 -4.56
C ASP A 61 -7.45 9.68 -3.75
N LYS A 62 -6.87 9.29 -2.60
CA LYS A 62 -6.06 10.19 -1.77
C LYS A 62 -4.75 10.57 -2.49
N THR A 63 -4.07 9.60 -3.09
CA THR A 63 -2.85 9.84 -3.87
C THR A 63 -3.10 10.79 -5.04
N VAL A 64 -4.20 10.63 -5.78
CA VAL A 64 -4.55 11.49 -6.92
C VAL A 64 -4.73 12.95 -6.47
N SER A 65 -5.43 13.18 -5.36
CA SER A 65 -5.60 14.53 -4.81
C SER A 65 -4.26 15.18 -4.46
N GLU A 66 -3.36 14.43 -3.84
CA GLU A 66 -2.01 14.90 -3.49
C GLU A 66 -1.17 15.20 -4.75
N GLU A 67 -1.20 14.32 -5.75
CA GLU A 67 -0.51 14.51 -7.03
C GLU A 67 -1.00 15.74 -7.79
N MET A 68 -2.32 15.97 -7.83
CA MET A 68 -2.89 17.16 -8.47
C MET A 68 -2.48 18.46 -7.76
N ASN A 69 -2.35 18.43 -6.43
CA ASN A 69 -1.84 19.56 -5.66
C ASN A 69 -0.36 19.83 -5.93
N VAL A 70 0.46 18.78 -6.12
CA VAL A 70 1.85 18.93 -6.55
C VAL A 70 1.92 19.52 -7.96
N LEU A 71 1.11 19.01 -8.89
CA LEU A 71 1.04 19.50 -10.27
C LEU A 71 0.65 20.98 -10.31
N LYS A 72 -0.40 21.37 -9.58
CA LYS A 72 -0.86 22.76 -9.47
C LYS A 72 0.25 23.70 -9.00
N ARG A 73 1.01 23.30 -7.97
CA ARG A 73 2.15 24.09 -7.47
C ARG A 73 3.28 24.21 -8.48
N LYS A 74 3.56 23.14 -9.22
CA LYS A 74 4.62 23.13 -10.24
C LYS A 74 4.31 24.08 -11.40
N PHE A 75 3.03 24.21 -11.76
CA PHE A 75 2.58 25.08 -12.85
C PHE A 75 2.09 26.47 -12.39
N SER A 76 1.99 26.74 -11.08
CA SER A 76 1.63 28.09 -10.56
C SER A 76 2.82 29.03 -10.40
N ILE A 77 4.04 28.58 -10.73
CA ILE A 77 5.29 29.37 -10.66
C ILE A 77 5.70 29.85 -12.07
N VAL A 78 4.93 29.48 -13.10
CA VAL A 78 5.00 30.04 -14.46
C VAL A 78 3.84 31.00 -14.63
#